data_AF-A0A7W0L4Z6-F1
#
_entry.id   AF-A0A7W0L4Z6-F1
#
_cell.length_a   1.000
_cell.length_b   1.000
_cell.length_c   1.000
_cell.angle_alpha   90.00
_cell.angle_beta   90.00
_cell.angle_gamma   90.00
#
_symmetry.space_group_name_H-M   'P 1'
#
loop_
_entity.id
_entity.type
_entity.pdbx_description
1 polymer ?
#
loop_
_entity_poly.entity_id
_entity_poly.type
_entity_poly.pdbx_seq_one_letter_code
_entity_poly.pdbx_strand_id
1 'polypeptide(L)'
;MNNNITRSLLAGAGNDDVRGGFNPGTTTAYLGDGNDEISASGVVTVVAFGQGGNDTLIGGSQDDYLYGGAGNDYLEGRSGTDWMVGEGANDTFSARSGSVPELDRVSGGAGSDKATVDNLDLVWEVEQITVL
;
A
#
# COMPACT_ATOMS: atom_id res chain seq x y z
N MET A 1 26.01 -12.14 4.73
CA MET A 1 25.12 -13.06 4.01
C MET A 1 23.81 -12.31 3.85
N ASN A 2 23.51 -11.87 2.63
CA ASN A 2 22.35 -11.02 2.34
C ASN A 2 21.17 -11.97 2.14
N ASN A 3 20.46 -12.27 3.21
CA ASN A 3 19.27 -13.13 3.17
C ASN A 3 18.07 -12.32 2.67
N ASN A 4 18.11 -11.82 1.44
CA ASN A 4 16.94 -11.26 0.78
C ASN A 4 15.98 -12.42 0.50
N ILE A 5 15.13 -12.74 1.48
CA ILE A 5 14.08 -13.73 1.35
C ILE A 5 12.93 -13.03 0.63
N THR A 6 12.63 -13.46 -0.59
CA THR A 6 11.38 -13.09 -1.27
C THR A 6 10.30 -14.08 -0.82
N ARG A 7 9.19 -13.57 -0.30
CA ARG A 7 8.03 -14.38 0.07
C ARG A 7 6.85 -14.01 -0.83
N SER A 8 6.24 -14.99 -1.50
CA SER A 8 4.98 -14.79 -2.21
C SER A 8 3.83 -15.40 -1.41
N LEU A 9 2.76 -14.64 -1.20
CA LEU A 9 1.53 -15.06 -0.52
C LEU A 9 0.38 -14.94 -1.52
N LEU A 10 -0.49 -15.95 -1.52
CA LEU A 10 -1.72 -15.98 -2.29
C LEU A 10 -2.83 -16.33 -1.28
N ALA A 11 -3.73 -15.40 -1.01
CA ALA A 11 -4.75 -15.54 0.03
C ALA A 11 -6.02 -16.20 -0.55
N GLY A 12 -6.47 -15.73 -1.72
CA GLY A 12 -7.43 -16.42 -2.57
C GLY A 12 -8.79 -15.75 -2.56
N ALA A 13 -9.79 -16.38 -1.97
CA ALA A 13 -11.12 -15.79 -1.84
C ALA A 13 -11.57 -15.85 -0.39
N GLY A 14 -12.33 -14.85 0.05
CA GLY A 14 -12.67 -14.63 1.45
C GLY A 14 -11.82 -13.50 2.03
N ASN A 15 -12.09 -13.16 3.30
CA ASN A 15 -11.38 -12.08 3.98
C ASN A 15 -10.15 -12.66 4.71
N ASP A 16 -8.96 -12.22 4.32
CA ASP A 16 -7.68 -12.77 4.77
C ASP A 16 -6.85 -11.76 5.59
N ASP A 17 -6.21 -12.23 6.67
CA ASP A 17 -5.19 -11.48 7.44
C ASP A 17 -3.80 -11.97 7.06
N VAL A 18 -3.06 -11.12 6.34
CA VAL A 18 -1.73 -11.38 5.80
C VAL A 18 -0.67 -10.58 6.55
N ARG A 19 0.18 -11.27 7.32
CA ARG A 19 1.33 -10.64 7.99
C ARG A 19 2.55 -10.58 7.08
N GLY A 20 2.92 -9.37 6.65
CA GLY A 20 4.18 -9.08 5.98
C GLY A 20 5.36 -9.34 6.93
N GLY A 21 6.35 -10.12 6.48
CA GLY A 21 7.36 -10.72 7.37
C GLY A 21 8.22 -9.73 8.17
N PHE A 22 8.86 -10.23 9.24
CA PHE A 22 9.71 -9.46 10.17
C PHE A 22 11.20 -9.35 9.77
N ASN A 23 11.58 -9.75 8.55
CA ASN A 23 12.98 -9.83 8.12
C ASN A 23 13.26 -8.92 6.91
N PRO A 24 14.51 -8.43 6.75
CA PRO A 24 14.95 -7.74 5.54
C PRO A 24 14.64 -8.54 4.29
N GLY A 25 13.94 -7.94 3.33
CA GLY A 25 13.58 -8.61 2.08
C GLY A 25 12.36 -8.04 1.39
N THR A 26 11.71 -8.86 0.57
CA THR A 26 10.53 -8.47 -0.21
C THR A 26 9.37 -9.43 0.10
N THR A 27 8.22 -8.88 0.42
CA THR A 27 6.96 -9.61 0.53
C THR A 27 6.10 -9.26 -0.68
N THR A 28 5.72 -10.25 -1.48
CA THR A 28 4.70 -10.11 -2.53
C THR A 28 3.41 -10.78 -2.06
N ALA A 29 2.30 -10.08 -2.09
CA ALA A 29 1.00 -10.58 -1.66
C ALA A 29 -0.05 -10.36 -2.75
N TYR A 30 -0.78 -11.43 -3.08
CA TYR A 30 -1.98 -11.42 -3.90
C TYR A 30 -3.14 -11.82 -2.99
N LEU A 31 -4.01 -10.86 -2.64
CA LEU A 31 -5.03 -11.06 -1.62
C LEU A 31 -6.28 -11.71 -2.23
N GLY A 32 -6.84 -11.12 -3.29
CA GLY A 32 -7.85 -11.77 -4.12
C GLY A 32 -9.23 -11.19 -3.93
N ASP A 33 -10.27 -12.03 -3.90
CA ASP A 33 -11.63 -11.54 -3.67
C ASP A 33 -11.95 -11.56 -2.17
N GLY A 34 -12.34 -10.44 -1.58
CA GLY A 34 -12.68 -10.34 -0.16
C GLY A 34 -12.20 -9.02 0.43
N ASN A 35 -12.54 -8.74 1.68
CA ASN A 35 -11.96 -7.59 2.38
C ASN A 35 -10.73 -8.07 3.12
N ASP A 36 -9.56 -7.80 2.58
CA ASP A 36 -8.30 -8.35 3.03
C ASP A 36 -7.45 -7.33 3.79
N GLU A 37 -6.55 -7.81 4.62
CA GLU A 37 -5.61 -6.99 5.36
C GLU A 37 -4.19 -7.50 5.14
N ILE A 38 -3.28 -6.61 4.72
CA ILE A 38 -1.84 -6.83 4.84
C ILE A 38 -1.21 -5.76 5.70
N SER A 39 -0.44 -6.19 6.68
CA SER A 39 0.39 -5.30 7.48
C SER A 39 1.81 -5.85 7.62
N ALA A 40 2.77 -5.15 7.05
CA ALA A 40 4.19 -5.35 7.35
C ALA A 40 4.57 -4.53 8.59
N SER A 41 5.62 -4.89 9.33
CA SER A 41 6.08 -4.10 10.48
C SER A 41 7.60 -4.05 10.62
N GLY A 42 8.32 -4.37 9.54
CA GLY A 42 9.78 -4.47 9.50
C GLY A 42 10.38 -3.72 8.32
N VAL A 43 11.70 -3.80 8.20
CA VAL A 43 12.45 -3.27 7.04
C VAL A 43 12.23 -4.19 5.86
N VAL A 44 11.08 -4.08 5.21
CA VAL A 44 10.66 -4.96 4.12
C VAL A 44 10.06 -4.10 3.02
N THR A 45 10.27 -4.49 1.77
CA THR A 45 9.51 -3.99 0.63
C THR A 45 8.29 -4.87 0.44
N VAL A 46 7.12 -4.26 0.34
CA VAL A 46 5.82 -4.89 0.13
C VAL A 46 5.38 -4.63 -1.30
N VAL A 47 4.99 -5.68 -2.00
CA VAL A 47 4.29 -5.61 -3.28
C VAL A 47 2.95 -6.28 -3.06
N ALA A 48 1.91 -5.49 -2.80
CA ALA A 48 0.58 -5.99 -2.45
C ALA A 48 -0.43 -5.67 -3.55
N PHE A 49 -1.25 -6.66 -3.89
CA PHE A 49 -2.39 -6.55 -4.78
C PHE A 49 -3.64 -6.97 -3.99
N GLY A 50 -4.51 -6.01 -3.66
CA GLY A 50 -5.79 -6.24 -3.00
C GLY A 50 -6.75 -7.03 -3.91
N GLN A 51 -6.88 -6.56 -5.16
CA GLN A 51 -7.71 -7.11 -6.22
C GLN A 51 -9.19 -6.75 -6.07
N GLY A 52 -9.98 -7.43 -5.25
CA GLY A 52 -11.41 -7.17 -5.19
C GLY A 52 -11.96 -7.19 -3.78
N GLY A 53 -12.62 -6.11 -3.36
CA GLY A 53 -13.16 -5.93 -2.02
C GLY A 53 -12.61 -4.66 -1.39
N ASN A 54 -12.88 -4.42 -0.11
CA ASN A 54 -12.37 -3.24 0.58
C ASN A 54 -11.16 -3.64 1.42
N ASP A 55 -9.97 -3.38 0.91
CA ASP A 55 -8.71 -3.89 1.44
C ASP A 55 -8.00 -2.87 2.31
N THR A 56 -7.17 -3.38 3.23
CA THR A 56 -6.25 -2.57 4.03
C THR A 56 -4.82 -3.00 3.72
N LEU A 57 -4.12 -2.18 2.94
CA LEU A 57 -2.76 -2.44 2.49
C LEU A 57 -1.77 -1.52 3.21
N ILE A 58 -1.01 -2.09 4.15
CA ILE A 58 -0.04 -1.35 4.95
C ILE A 58 1.37 -1.86 4.66
N GLY A 59 2.16 -0.97 4.10
CA GLY A 59 3.56 -1.12 3.73
C GLY A 59 4.53 -1.39 4.89
N GLY A 60 5.76 -1.65 4.50
CA GLY A 60 6.91 -1.84 5.38
C GLY A 60 7.56 -0.52 5.76
N SER A 61 8.88 -0.47 5.67
CA SER A 61 9.66 0.75 5.93
C SER A 61 10.71 0.97 4.83
N GLN A 62 10.48 0.34 3.68
CA GLN A 62 11.24 0.50 2.45
C GLN A 62 10.24 0.82 1.35
N ASP A 63 10.72 1.24 0.19
CA ASP A 63 9.91 1.51 -0.99
C ASP A 63 8.92 0.36 -1.27
N ASP A 64 7.63 0.66 -1.13
CA ASP A 64 6.52 -0.27 -1.28
C ASP A 64 5.72 -0.02 -2.56
N TYR A 65 5.00 -1.05 -3.01
CA TYR A 65 4.11 -1.03 -4.18
C TYR A 65 2.76 -1.60 -3.75
N LEU A 66 1.77 -0.73 -3.58
CA LEU A 66 0.45 -1.08 -3.07
C LEU A 66 -0.60 -0.79 -4.15
N TYR A 67 -1.36 -1.81 -4.53
CA TYR A 67 -2.43 -1.73 -5.52
C TYR A 67 -3.73 -2.21 -4.85
N GLY A 68 -4.68 -1.29 -4.63
CA GLY A 68 -5.98 -1.56 -4.03
C GLY A 68 -6.82 -2.48 -4.91
N GLY A 69 -7.17 -1.99 -6.09
CA GLY A 69 -7.96 -2.75 -7.07
C GLY A 69 -9.40 -2.26 -7.07
N ALA A 70 -10.35 -3.18 -6.97
CA ALA A 70 -11.77 -2.82 -6.99
C ALA A 70 -12.33 -2.77 -5.57
N GLY A 71 -12.76 -1.60 -5.12
CA GLY A 71 -13.43 -1.42 -3.83
C GLY A 71 -12.88 -0.19 -3.10
N ASN A 72 -13.34 0.05 -1.89
CA ASN A 72 -12.91 1.24 -1.15
C ASN A 72 -11.74 0.85 -0.25
N ASP A 73 -10.54 1.11 -0.72
CA ASP A 73 -9.32 0.59 -0.12
C ASP A 73 -8.65 1.62 0.79
N TYR A 74 -7.89 1.12 1.76
CA TYR A 74 -6.99 1.91 2.58
C TYR A 74 -5.54 1.53 2.31
N LEU A 75 -4.75 2.50 1.82
CA LEU A 75 -3.34 2.30 1.47
C LEU A 75 -2.45 3.19 2.35
N GLU A 76 -1.48 2.58 3.04
CA GLU A 76 -0.48 3.28 3.87
C GLU A 76 0.93 2.83 3.48
N GLY A 77 1.72 3.73 2.89
CA GLY A 77 3.10 3.43 2.47
C GLY A 77 4.09 3.35 3.64
N ARG A 78 3.97 4.28 4.60
CA ARG A 78 4.93 4.54 5.70
C ARG A 78 6.23 5.16 5.19
N SER A 79 7.37 4.70 5.70
CA SER A 79 8.67 5.27 5.32
C SER A 79 9.19 4.56 4.09
N GLY A 80 9.81 5.31 3.20
CA GLY A 80 10.22 4.81 1.90
C GLY A 80 9.69 5.72 0.79
N THR A 81 10.11 5.46 -0.44
CA THR A 81 9.52 6.09 -1.63
C THR A 81 8.47 5.14 -2.16
N ASP A 82 7.20 5.39 -1.81
CA ASP A 82 6.13 4.43 -2.02
C ASP A 82 5.33 4.71 -3.29
N TRP A 83 4.80 3.63 -3.88
CA TRP A 83 3.86 3.70 -4.99
C TRP A 83 2.52 3.13 -4.55
N MET A 84 1.50 3.97 -4.51
CA MET A 84 0.14 3.61 -4.09
C MET A 84 -0.87 3.91 -5.20
N VAL A 85 -1.66 2.91 -5.57
CA VAL A 85 -2.71 3.01 -6.59
C VAL A 85 -4.01 2.43 -6.05
N GLY A 86 -5.08 3.23 -6.05
CA GLY A 86 -6.43 2.79 -5.66
C GLY A 86 -7.10 1.97 -6.75
N GLU A 87 -7.05 2.46 -7.98
CA GLU A 87 -7.73 1.95 -9.18
C GLU A 87 -9.22 2.30 -9.24
N GLY A 88 -10.10 1.69 -8.45
CA GLY A 88 -11.54 1.92 -8.61
C GLY A 88 -12.33 1.95 -7.31
N ALA A 89 -13.36 2.79 -7.30
CA ALA A 89 -14.15 3.22 -6.13
C ALA A 89 -13.40 4.26 -5.28
N ASN A 90 -13.76 4.44 -4.00
CA ASN A 90 -13.30 5.58 -3.22
C ASN A 90 -12.22 5.17 -2.22
N ASP A 91 -10.99 5.58 -2.47
CA ASP A 91 -9.83 5.11 -1.75
C ASP A 91 -9.29 6.15 -0.77
N THR A 92 -8.64 5.67 0.28
CA THR A 92 -7.97 6.50 1.28
C THR A 92 -6.48 6.18 1.36
N PHE A 93 -5.66 7.19 1.12
CA PHE A 93 -4.20 7.08 1.11
C PHE A 93 -3.58 7.81 2.30
N SER A 94 -2.55 7.20 2.89
CA SER A 94 -1.64 7.82 3.85
C SER A 94 -0.20 7.66 3.36
N ALA A 95 0.25 8.64 2.58
CA ALA A 95 1.62 8.82 2.16
C ALA A 95 2.31 9.73 3.20
N ARG A 96 3.15 9.17 4.05
CA ARG A 96 3.75 9.95 5.15
C ARG A 96 5.22 9.63 5.20
N SER A 97 6.04 10.56 4.71
CA SER A 97 7.49 10.46 4.87
C SER A 97 7.89 10.21 6.33
N GLY A 98 8.93 9.40 6.49
CA GLY A 98 9.63 9.22 7.75
C GLY A 98 10.39 10.48 8.20
N SER A 99 11.52 10.30 8.89
CA SER A 99 12.32 11.43 9.40
C SER A 99 13.13 12.15 8.32
N VAL A 100 13.07 11.69 7.07
CA VAL A 100 13.77 12.25 5.92
C VAL A 100 12.75 12.55 4.82
N PRO A 101 13.00 13.55 3.95
CA PRO A 101 12.10 13.80 2.83
C PRO A 101 12.14 12.62 1.84
N GLU A 102 11.00 11.97 1.66
CA GLU A 102 10.77 10.89 0.70
C GLU A 102 9.83 11.39 -0.41
N LEU A 103 9.68 10.64 -1.50
CA LEU A 103 8.86 11.07 -2.65
C LEU A 103 7.81 10.01 -2.96
N ASP A 104 6.67 10.09 -2.30
CA ASP A 104 5.61 9.12 -2.55
C ASP A 104 4.85 9.45 -3.84
N ARG A 105 4.23 8.41 -4.40
CA ARG A 105 3.42 8.49 -5.60
C ARG A 105 2.06 7.90 -5.30
N VAL A 106 1.03 8.74 -5.40
CA VAL A 106 -0.36 8.36 -5.14
C VAL A 106 -1.19 8.57 -6.40
N SER A 107 -1.93 7.53 -6.78
CA SER A 107 -2.92 7.57 -7.85
C SER A 107 -4.25 7.05 -7.33
N GLY A 108 -5.27 7.91 -7.24
CA GLY A 108 -6.60 7.48 -6.78
C GLY A 108 -7.28 6.59 -7.81
N GLY A 109 -7.48 7.11 -9.01
CA GLY A 109 -8.11 6.37 -10.10
C GLY A 109 -9.56 6.78 -10.26
N ALA A 110 -10.46 5.81 -10.39
CA ALA A 110 -11.87 6.07 -10.63
C ALA A 110 -12.66 6.14 -9.33
N GLY A 111 -13.01 7.34 -8.88
CA GLY A 111 -13.91 7.50 -7.74
C GLY A 111 -13.81 8.87 -7.12
N SER A 112 -14.01 8.94 -5.81
CA SER A 112 -13.80 10.14 -4.99
C SER A 112 -12.78 9.81 -3.92
N ASP A 113 -11.52 10.05 -4.23
CA ASP A 113 -10.39 9.60 -3.45
C ASP A 113 -9.90 10.65 -2.47
N LYS A 114 -9.25 10.18 -1.41
CA LYS A 114 -8.68 11.04 -0.37
C LYS A 114 -7.25 10.65 -0.06
N ALA A 115 -6.33 11.59 -0.09
CA ALA A 115 -4.95 11.38 0.31
C ALA A 115 -4.52 12.33 1.43
N THR A 116 -3.79 11.78 2.41
CA THR A 116 -2.94 12.56 3.32
C THR A 116 -1.50 12.38 2.88
N VAL A 117 -0.84 13.48 2.54
CA VAL A 117 0.49 13.51 1.88
C VAL A 117 1.36 14.60 2.51
N ASP A 118 2.63 14.66 2.13
CA ASP A 118 3.51 15.79 2.42
C ASP A 118 3.79 16.67 1.19
N ASN A 119 4.63 17.69 1.35
CA ASN A 119 4.85 18.71 0.31
C ASN A 119 5.69 18.24 -0.89
N LEU A 120 6.28 17.05 -0.85
CA LEU A 120 7.13 16.53 -1.92
C LEU A 120 6.46 15.42 -2.76
N ASP A 121 5.31 14.92 -2.32
CA ASP A 121 4.62 13.81 -2.97
C ASP A 121 4.01 14.17 -4.33
N LEU A 122 3.96 13.17 -5.21
CA LEU A 122 3.28 13.24 -6.49
C LEU A 122 1.91 12.58 -6.38
N VAL A 123 0.86 13.38 -6.54
CA VAL A 123 -0.53 12.92 -6.43
C VAL A 123 -1.28 13.15 -7.73
N TRP A 124 -1.97 12.12 -8.21
CA TRP A 124 -2.82 12.15 -9.40
C TRP A 124 -4.19 11.55 -9.11
N GLU A 125 -5.23 12.08 -9.77
CA GLU A 125 -6.58 11.50 -9.70
C GLU A 125 -7.07 11.34 -8.25
N VAL A 126 -6.84 12.35 -7.40
CA VAL A 126 -7.34 12.41 -6.01
C VAL A 126 -8.10 13.71 -5.78
N GLU A 127 -9.33 13.61 -5.31
CA GLU A 127 -10.25 14.75 -5.14
C GLU A 127 -10.05 15.48 -3.81
N GLN A 128 -9.61 14.79 -2.75
CA GLN A 128 -9.43 15.36 -1.41
C GLN A 128 -8.00 15.16 -0.89
N ILE A 129 -7.17 16.20 -0.98
CA ILE A 129 -5.77 16.16 -0.55
C ILE A 129 -5.59 16.96 0.74
N THR A 130 -5.01 16.33 1.77
CA THR A 130 -4.53 16.98 2.99
C THR A 130 -3.02 16.93 3.02
N VAL A 131 -2.37 18.09 3.08
CA VAL A 131 -0.90 18.19 3.15
C VAL A 131 -0.47 18.49 4.59
N LEU A 132 0.52 17.77 5.11
CA LEU A 132 1.08 17.92 6.45
C LEU A 132 2.30 18.85 6.53
#